data_AF-A0A914GA17-F1
#
_entry.id   AF-A0A914GA17-F1
#
_cell.length_a   1.000
_cell.length_b   1.000
_cell.length_c   1.000
_cell.angle_alpha   90.00
_cell.angle_beta   90.00
_cell.angle_gamma   90.00
#
_symmetry.space_group_name_H-M   'P 1'
#
loop_
_entity.id
_entity.type
_entity.pdbx_description
1 polymer ?
#
loop_
_entity_poly.entity_id
_entity_poly.type
_entity_poly.pdbx_seq_one_letter_code
_entity_poly.pdbx_strand_id
1 'polypeptide(L)'
;MNETNSEAFYISAEWLYRFRTFSEPGPITNYDFLCEHFGQAPLLQPNQVFPVPSKVWSLLFEQYGGGPPCDRLMPCNTCYNKVLEIISRKTREKKAFNLLGKRLRYVTVLPSNVVAYSWYEQWDCYVTHFDRAAPGPIRNDALLQKQRDGSMRLRSGINYKSITREQWTYLHSIYGGGPEVLLTYDKQPSAEDIHTIVQRFEEQLAAAERKAKEPVVELPSSDNEEDDSKIIKAEEEDSRIEEGKDTKSS
;
A
#
# COMPACT_ATOMS: atom_id res chain seq x y z
N MET A 1 4.03 18.24 -56.79
CA MET A 1 4.97 17.11 -56.66
C MET A 1 4.33 16.15 -55.68
N ASN A 2 3.83 15.02 -56.18
CA ASN A 2 3.02 14.09 -55.40
C ASN A 2 3.94 13.25 -54.51
N GLU A 3 3.81 13.40 -53.18
CA GLU A 3 4.33 12.45 -52.21
C GLU A 3 3.67 11.10 -52.50
N THR A 4 4.48 10.13 -52.93
CA THR A 4 4.06 8.74 -52.98
C THR A 4 4.04 8.24 -51.54
N ASN A 5 2.85 8.21 -50.94
CA ASN A 5 2.61 7.53 -49.67
C ASN A 5 2.94 6.05 -49.90
N SER A 6 4.20 5.65 -49.66
CA SER A 6 4.61 4.27 -49.77
C SER A 6 3.96 3.54 -48.60
N GLU A 7 2.80 2.93 -48.85
CA GLU A 7 2.15 2.07 -47.87
C GLU A 7 3.18 1.04 -47.37
N ALA A 8 3.32 0.98 -46.05
CA ALA A 8 4.24 0.10 -45.38
C ALA A 8 3.44 -0.83 -44.48
N PHE A 9 3.86 -2.09 -44.45
CA PHE A 9 3.37 -3.07 -43.50
C PHE A 9 4.42 -3.30 -42.43
N TYR A 10 4.00 -3.82 -41.30
CA TYR A 10 4.85 -4.10 -40.15
C TYR A 10 4.92 -5.62 -39.95
N ILE A 11 6.14 -6.11 -39.76
CA ILE A 11 6.43 -7.53 -39.53
C ILE A 11 7.21 -7.71 -38.24
N SER A 12 6.92 -8.81 -37.55
CA SER A 12 7.64 -9.30 -36.37
C SER A 12 9.14 -9.42 -36.63
N ALA A 13 9.93 -8.85 -35.72
CA ALA A 13 11.37 -9.06 -35.67
C ALA A 13 11.75 -10.54 -35.51
N GLU A 14 11.01 -11.26 -34.67
CA GLU A 14 11.22 -12.68 -34.42
C GLU A 14 10.98 -13.49 -35.69
N TRP A 15 9.89 -13.20 -36.41
CA TRP A 15 9.61 -13.87 -37.67
C TRP A 15 10.67 -13.54 -38.73
N LEU A 16 11.11 -12.29 -38.84
CA LEU A 16 12.20 -11.92 -39.76
C LEU A 16 13.52 -12.62 -39.43
N TYR A 17 13.82 -12.84 -38.15
CA TYR A 17 14.98 -13.62 -37.74
C TYR A 17 14.85 -15.08 -38.19
N ARG A 18 13.68 -15.70 -38.02
CA ARG A 18 13.40 -17.06 -38.53
C ARG A 18 13.53 -17.11 -40.04
N PHE A 19 12.97 -16.14 -40.76
CA PHE A 19 13.10 -16.03 -42.22
C PHE A 19 14.56 -15.98 -42.70
N ARG A 20 15.43 -15.31 -41.95
CA ARG A 20 16.86 -15.22 -42.29
C ARG A 20 17.67 -16.47 -41.97
N THR A 21 17.22 -17.26 -40.99
CA THR A 21 18.04 -18.32 -40.40
C THR A 21 17.55 -19.72 -40.77
N PHE A 22 16.25 -19.90 -41.03
CA PHE A 22 15.64 -21.20 -41.25
C PHE A 22 15.26 -21.38 -42.73
N SER A 23 15.39 -22.61 -43.24
CA SER A 23 14.92 -22.96 -44.59
C SER A 23 13.39 -22.89 -44.71
N GLU A 24 12.67 -23.12 -43.60
CA GLU A 24 11.21 -23.03 -43.50
C GLU A 24 10.84 -22.20 -42.26
N PRO A 25 10.69 -20.87 -42.40
CA PRO A 25 10.39 -20.00 -41.26
C PRO A 25 8.98 -20.24 -40.68
N GLY A 26 8.07 -20.85 -41.44
CA GLY A 26 6.66 -20.99 -41.08
C GLY A 26 5.84 -19.72 -41.38
N PRO A 27 4.54 -19.73 -41.04
CA PRO A 27 3.64 -18.60 -41.32
C PRO A 27 4.05 -17.34 -40.56
N ILE A 28 3.73 -16.16 -41.13
CA ILE A 28 3.98 -14.88 -40.49
C ILE A 28 3.13 -14.80 -39.20
N THR A 29 3.76 -14.45 -38.08
CA THR A 29 3.07 -14.23 -36.81
C THR A 29 3.42 -12.86 -36.27
N ASN A 30 2.47 -11.92 -36.33
CA ASN A 30 2.66 -10.56 -35.81
C ASN A 30 2.16 -10.38 -34.36
N TYR A 31 1.88 -11.49 -33.67
CA TYR A 31 1.31 -11.52 -32.31
C TYR A 31 2.30 -11.14 -31.20
N ASP A 32 3.59 -11.03 -31.53
CA ASP A 32 4.62 -10.53 -30.62
C ASP A 32 4.52 -9.01 -30.41
N PHE A 33 3.97 -8.28 -31.39
CA PHE A 33 3.74 -6.84 -31.28
C PHE A 33 2.28 -6.40 -31.40
N LEU A 34 1.38 -7.29 -31.81
CA LEU A 34 -0.07 -7.05 -31.84
C LEU A 34 -0.77 -7.85 -30.76
N CYS A 35 -1.65 -7.18 -30.03
CA CYS A 35 -2.57 -7.86 -29.12
C CYS A 35 -3.74 -8.52 -29.88
N GLU A 36 -4.54 -9.30 -29.16
CA GLU A 36 -5.78 -9.93 -29.67
C GLU A 36 -6.81 -8.92 -30.23
N HIS A 37 -6.72 -7.65 -29.85
CA HIS A 37 -7.56 -6.58 -30.39
C HIS A 37 -6.99 -5.93 -31.66
N PHE A 38 -5.92 -6.53 -32.24
CA PHE A 38 -5.21 -6.05 -33.44
C PHE A 38 -4.56 -4.66 -33.32
N GLY A 39 -4.47 -4.12 -32.10
CA GLY A 39 -3.66 -2.94 -31.80
C GLY A 39 -2.28 -3.32 -31.30
N GLN A 40 -1.36 -2.35 -31.33
CA GLN A 40 -0.01 -2.49 -30.78
C GLN A 40 -0.05 -2.89 -29.30
N ALA A 41 0.73 -3.91 -28.95
CA ALA A 41 0.88 -4.38 -27.59
C ALA A 41 1.45 -3.25 -26.70
N PRO A 42 0.88 -3.01 -25.50
CA PRO A 42 1.24 -1.86 -24.66
C PRO A 42 2.66 -1.93 -24.08
N LEU A 43 3.29 -3.10 -24.07
CA LEU A 43 4.62 -3.34 -23.52
C LEU A 43 5.64 -3.71 -24.59
N LEU A 44 5.35 -3.33 -25.84
CA LEU A 44 6.23 -3.56 -26.97
C LEU A 44 7.64 -3.01 -26.68
N GLN A 45 8.64 -3.87 -26.83
CA GLN A 45 10.04 -3.47 -26.69
C GLN A 45 10.56 -2.83 -28.00
N PRO A 46 11.60 -1.99 -27.91
CA PRO A 46 12.28 -1.50 -29.11
C PRO A 46 12.75 -2.65 -30.01
N ASN A 47 12.76 -2.42 -31.32
CA ASN A 47 13.26 -3.36 -32.34
C ASN A 47 12.50 -4.69 -32.48
N GLN A 48 11.29 -4.81 -31.91
CA GLN A 48 10.43 -5.98 -32.13
C GLN A 48 9.60 -5.91 -33.42
N VAL A 49 9.62 -4.77 -34.12
CA VAL A 49 8.79 -4.54 -35.31
C VAL A 49 9.60 -3.85 -36.38
N PHE A 50 9.44 -4.31 -37.62
CA PHE A 50 10.12 -3.74 -38.78
C PHE A 50 9.12 -3.32 -39.86
N PRO A 51 9.22 -2.09 -40.40
CA PRO A 51 8.46 -1.70 -41.56
C PRO A 51 9.02 -2.37 -42.81
N VAL A 52 8.14 -2.86 -43.68
CA VAL A 52 8.45 -3.39 -45.01
C VAL A 52 7.54 -2.73 -46.05
N PRO A 53 8.02 -2.52 -47.29
CA PRO A 53 7.16 -2.01 -48.36
C PRO A 53 5.97 -2.96 -48.62
N SER A 54 4.79 -2.43 -48.98
CA SER A 54 3.61 -3.26 -49.30
C SER A 54 3.89 -4.39 -50.28
N LYS A 55 4.72 -4.14 -51.30
CA LYS A 55 5.09 -5.18 -52.28
C LYS A 55 5.88 -6.33 -51.63
N VAL A 56 6.75 -6.04 -50.67
CA VAL A 56 7.50 -7.05 -49.93
C VAL A 56 6.53 -7.84 -49.04
N TRP A 57 5.61 -7.16 -48.35
CA TRP A 57 4.57 -7.83 -47.57
C TRP A 57 3.73 -8.79 -48.42
N SER A 58 3.22 -8.34 -49.58
CA SER A 58 2.42 -9.18 -50.48
C SER A 58 3.15 -10.46 -50.87
N LEU A 59 4.44 -10.36 -51.23
CA LEU A 59 5.26 -11.53 -51.60
C LEU A 59 5.46 -12.49 -50.42
N LEU A 60 5.74 -11.96 -49.23
CA LEU A 60 5.94 -12.79 -48.04
C LEU A 60 4.64 -13.47 -47.62
N PHE A 61 3.52 -12.75 -47.67
CA PHE A 61 2.21 -13.29 -47.33
C PHE A 61 1.72 -14.34 -48.34
N GLU A 62 1.95 -14.14 -49.64
CA GLU A 62 1.62 -15.12 -50.68
C GLU A 62 2.40 -16.42 -50.49
N GLN A 63 3.69 -16.33 -50.12
CA GLN A 63 4.56 -17.49 -49.96
C GLN A 63 4.36 -18.23 -48.62
N TYR A 64 4.21 -17.49 -47.51
CA TYR A 64 4.23 -18.06 -46.16
C TYR A 64 2.88 -18.02 -45.44
N GLY A 65 1.94 -17.19 -45.90
CA GLY A 65 0.66 -16.96 -45.22
C GLY A 65 0.80 -16.42 -43.80
N GLY A 66 -0.22 -16.66 -42.97
CA GLY A 66 -0.23 -16.28 -41.56
C GLY A 66 -1.00 -14.99 -41.28
N GLY A 67 -0.55 -14.21 -40.30
CA GLY A 67 -1.16 -12.95 -39.92
C GLY A 67 -1.06 -12.63 -38.42
N PRO A 68 -1.73 -11.57 -37.98
CA PRO A 68 -2.56 -10.65 -38.78
C PRO A 68 -1.71 -9.64 -39.58
N PRO A 69 -2.19 -9.15 -40.74
CA PRO A 69 -1.56 -8.01 -41.42
C PRO A 69 -1.61 -6.77 -40.53
N CYS A 70 -0.57 -5.94 -40.61
CA CYS A 70 -0.52 -4.67 -39.89
C CYS A 70 0.07 -3.59 -40.80
N ASP A 71 -0.76 -2.68 -41.26
CA ASP A 71 -0.39 -1.48 -42.04
C ASP A 71 -0.25 -0.24 -41.15
N ARG A 72 -0.71 -0.32 -39.89
CA ARG A 72 -0.64 0.78 -38.93
C ARG A 72 -0.41 0.30 -37.50
N LEU A 73 0.64 0.82 -36.86
CA LEU A 73 0.89 0.63 -35.44
C LEU A 73 0.10 1.64 -34.60
N MET A 74 -1.15 1.30 -34.28
CA MET A 74 -1.97 2.07 -33.34
C MET A 74 -1.95 1.45 -31.95
N PRO A 75 -1.72 2.21 -30.87
CA PRO A 75 -1.85 1.71 -29.52
C PRO A 75 -3.23 1.09 -29.26
N CYS A 76 -3.26 -0.09 -28.64
CA CYS A 76 -4.53 -0.67 -28.20
C CYS A 76 -4.98 -0.01 -26.88
N ASN A 77 -6.03 0.83 -26.93
CA ASN A 77 -6.56 1.50 -25.74
C ASN A 77 -7.07 0.50 -24.68
N THR A 78 -7.70 -0.61 -25.11
CA THR A 78 -8.18 -1.66 -24.21
C THR A 78 -7.04 -2.29 -23.42
N CYS A 79 -5.96 -2.71 -24.08
CA CYS A 79 -4.81 -3.29 -23.41
C CYS A 79 -4.05 -2.26 -22.57
N TYR A 80 -3.92 -1.02 -23.06
CA TYR A 80 -3.27 0.06 -22.32
C TYR A 80 -3.99 0.38 -21.00
N ASN A 81 -5.32 0.47 -21.02
CA ASN A 81 -6.12 0.69 -19.82
C ASN A 81 -5.97 -0.46 -18.81
N LYS A 82 -5.95 -1.72 -19.26
CA LYS A 82 -5.67 -2.88 -18.39
C LYS A 82 -4.30 -2.76 -17.72
N VAL A 83 -3.27 -2.34 -18.45
CA VAL A 83 -1.92 -2.09 -17.90
C VAL A 83 -1.95 -0.99 -16.83
N LEU A 84 -2.63 0.13 -17.11
CA LEU A 84 -2.79 1.22 -16.15
C LEU A 84 -3.55 0.80 -14.89
N GLU A 85 -4.59 -0.02 -15.02
CA GLU A 85 -5.34 -0.57 -13.88
C GLU A 85 -4.45 -1.44 -13.00
N ILE A 86 -3.63 -2.30 -13.60
CA ILE A 86 -2.64 -3.12 -12.87
C ILE A 86 -1.66 -2.24 -12.11
N ILE A 87 -1.07 -1.23 -12.76
CA ILE A 87 -0.13 -0.30 -12.13
C ILE A 87 -0.80 0.48 -10.99
N SER A 88 -2.01 1.00 -11.23
CA SER A 88 -2.80 1.74 -10.25
C SER A 88 -3.12 0.90 -9.03
N ARG A 89 -3.54 -0.36 -9.23
CA ARG A 89 -3.80 -1.32 -8.16
C ARG A 89 -2.53 -1.59 -7.35
N LYS A 90 -1.44 -2.02 -7.99
CA LYS A 90 -0.16 -2.32 -7.32
C LYS A 90 0.35 -1.13 -6.50
N THR A 91 0.28 0.07 -7.08
CA THR A 91 0.67 1.32 -6.42
C THR A 91 -0.20 1.60 -5.20
N ARG A 92 -1.53 1.46 -5.33
CA ARG A 92 -2.48 1.66 -4.23
C ARG A 92 -2.21 0.69 -3.09
N GLU A 93 -1.98 -0.59 -3.41
CA GLU A 93 -1.69 -1.63 -2.44
C GLU A 93 -0.42 -1.34 -1.63
N LYS A 94 0.69 -1.04 -2.32
CA LYS A 94 1.96 -0.71 -1.66
C LYS A 94 1.85 0.54 -0.78
N LYS A 95 1.19 1.59 -1.29
CA LYS A 95 0.99 2.84 -0.53
C LYS A 95 0.13 2.61 0.72
N ALA A 96 -0.99 1.90 0.58
CA ALA A 96 -1.87 1.59 1.71
C ALA A 96 -1.14 0.77 2.77
N PHE A 97 -0.46 -0.31 2.38
CA PHE A 97 0.31 -1.15 3.31
C PHE A 97 1.37 -0.36 4.08
N ASN A 98 2.12 0.52 3.41
CA ASN A 98 3.14 1.35 4.05
C ASN A 98 2.56 2.39 5.01
N LEU A 99 1.41 3.00 4.65
CA LEU A 99 0.74 3.95 5.53
C LEU A 99 0.18 3.27 6.79
N LEU A 100 -0.41 2.09 6.63
CA LEU A 100 -0.97 1.31 7.73
C LEU A 100 0.11 0.71 8.64
N GLY A 101 1.30 0.42 8.12
CA GLY A 101 2.45 -0.02 8.94
C GLY A 101 2.97 1.04 9.91
N LYS A 102 2.62 2.32 9.68
CA LYS A 102 2.91 3.42 10.60
C LYS A 102 1.80 3.63 11.64
N ARG A 103 0.66 2.94 11.50
CA ARG A 103 -0.42 2.97 12.48
C ARG A 103 -0.16 1.90 13.54
N LEU A 104 -0.12 2.34 14.78
CA LEU A 104 0.12 1.48 15.95
C LEU A 104 -1.09 1.49 16.88
N ARG A 105 -2.31 1.49 16.32
CA ARG A 105 -3.54 1.72 17.08
C ARG A 105 -3.77 0.64 18.12
N TYR A 106 -3.47 -0.60 17.77
CA TYR A 106 -3.78 -1.78 18.59
C TYR A 106 -2.58 -2.34 19.37
N VAL A 107 -1.41 -1.68 19.30
CA VAL A 107 -0.14 -2.22 19.87
C VAL A 107 -0.18 -2.41 21.38
N THR A 108 -1.04 -1.68 22.09
CA THR A 108 -1.20 -1.75 23.55
C THR A 108 -2.14 -2.86 24.00
N VAL A 109 -2.97 -3.41 23.11
CA VAL A 109 -4.00 -4.41 23.44
C VAL A 109 -3.80 -5.76 22.75
N LEU A 110 -3.06 -5.79 21.64
CA LEU A 110 -2.77 -7.01 20.89
C LEU A 110 -1.31 -7.06 20.44
N PRO A 111 -0.67 -8.24 20.46
CA PRO A 111 0.59 -8.46 19.75
C PRO A 111 0.46 -8.17 18.25
N SER A 112 1.59 -7.89 17.60
CA SER A 112 1.65 -7.76 16.14
C SER A 112 1.17 -9.04 15.43
N ASN A 113 0.59 -8.89 14.25
CA ASN A 113 0.24 -10.02 13.39
C ASN A 113 1.50 -10.52 12.67
N VAL A 114 1.46 -11.78 12.22
CA VAL A 114 2.50 -12.36 11.38
C VAL A 114 1.92 -12.97 10.11
N VAL A 115 2.69 -12.90 9.04
CA VAL A 115 2.39 -13.55 7.76
C VAL A 115 3.56 -14.40 7.32
N ALA A 116 3.28 -15.56 6.71
CA ALA A 116 4.32 -16.44 6.19
C ALA A 116 5.24 -15.67 5.24
N TYR A 117 6.56 -15.76 5.46
CA TYR A 117 7.51 -14.96 4.70
C TYR A 117 7.44 -15.27 3.20
N SER A 118 7.21 -16.54 2.84
CA SER A 118 7.05 -16.97 1.43
C SER A 118 5.88 -16.29 0.72
N TRP A 119 4.76 -16.06 1.42
CA TRP A 119 3.63 -15.32 0.86
C TRP A 119 3.94 -13.83 0.79
N TYR A 120 4.54 -13.27 1.86
CA TYR A 120 4.90 -11.86 1.91
C TYR A 120 5.90 -11.48 0.81
N GLU A 121 6.89 -12.32 0.55
CA GLU A 121 7.88 -12.13 -0.52
C GLU A 121 7.21 -12.11 -1.89
N GLN A 122 6.28 -13.03 -2.17
CA GLN A 122 5.50 -13.02 -3.41
C GLN A 122 4.66 -11.74 -3.55
N TRP A 123 4.03 -11.30 -2.46
CA TRP A 123 3.29 -10.04 -2.43
C TRP A 123 4.19 -8.83 -2.69
N ASP A 124 5.35 -8.74 -2.02
CA ASP A 124 6.30 -7.64 -2.19
C ASP A 124 6.87 -7.59 -3.61
N CYS A 125 7.19 -8.75 -4.19
CA CYS A 125 7.54 -8.88 -5.60
C CYS A 125 6.40 -8.39 -6.51
N TYR A 126 5.16 -8.81 -6.26
CA TYR A 126 3.97 -8.40 -7.03
C TYR A 126 3.77 -6.89 -7.05
N VAL A 127 3.81 -6.23 -5.89
CA VAL A 127 3.56 -4.78 -5.81
C VAL A 127 4.75 -3.93 -6.26
N THR A 128 5.93 -4.53 -6.41
CA THR A 128 7.17 -3.84 -6.82
C THR A 128 7.48 -4.02 -8.30
N HIS A 129 7.12 -5.16 -8.89
CA HIS A 129 7.51 -5.52 -10.26
C HIS A 129 6.28 -5.67 -11.14
N PHE A 130 6.33 -5.15 -12.35
CA PHE A 130 5.16 -5.10 -13.24
C PHE A 130 4.70 -6.50 -13.69
N ASP A 131 5.63 -7.37 -14.05
CA ASP A 131 5.45 -8.70 -14.64
C ASP A 131 5.06 -9.79 -13.62
N ARG A 132 5.16 -9.50 -12.33
CA ARG A 132 4.84 -10.46 -11.27
C ARG A 132 3.34 -10.58 -11.07
N ALA A 133 2.87 -11.82 -10.91
CA ALA A 133 1.50 -12.18 -10.62
C ALA A 133 1.16 -11.97 -9.12
N ALA A 134 -0.12 -11.82 -8.81
CA ALA A 134 -0.59 -11.65 -7.44
C ALA A 134 -0.34 -12.93 -6.60
N PRO A 135 -0.03 -12.81 -5.29
CA PRO A 135 0.38 -13.93 -4.41
C PRO A 135 -0.76 -14.91 -4.06
N GLY A 136 -1.98 -14.68 -4.53
CA GLY A 136 -3.17 -15.44 -4.12
C GLY A 136 -3.54 -15.25 -2.63
N PRO A 137 -4.40 -16.13 -2.08
CA PRO A 137 -4.83 -16.03 -0.68
C PRO A 137 -3.68 -16.18 0.31
N ILE A 138 -3.78 -15.52 1.46
CA ILE A 138 -2.75 -15.63 2.51
C ILE A 138 -2.70 -17.06 3.04
N ARG A 139 -1.48 -17.61 3.14
CA ARG A 139 -1.24 -18.98 3.60
C ARG A 139 -0.34 -19.01 4.84
N ASN A 140 -0.97 -19.06 6.00
CA ASN A 140 -0.28 -19.07 7.30
C ASN A 140 -0.23 -20.46 7.96
N ASP A 141 -0.75 -21.51 7.32
CA ASP A 141 -0.88 -22.85 7.91
C ASP A 141 0.44 -23.40 8.48
N ALA A 142 1.53 -23.19 7.74
CA ALA A 142 2.85 -23.68 8.11
C ALA A 142 3.43 -22.99 9.37
N LEU A 143 2.95 -21.78 9.68
CA LEU A 143 3.37 -21.01 10.86
C LEU A 143 2.92 -21.66 12.15
N LEU A 144 1.83 -22.43 12.12
CA LEU A 144 1.25 -22.98 13.33
C LEU A 144 1.68 -24.43 13.56
N GLN A 145 1.73 -24.79 14.84
CA GLN A 145 1.92 -26.16 15.30
C GLN A 145 0.83 -26.48 16.33
N LYS A 146 0.12 -27.59 16.09
CA LYS A 146 -0.83 -28.13 17.05
C LYS A 146 -0.09 -28.80 18.20
N GLN A 147 -0.40 -28.39 19.42
CA GLN A 147 0.14 -28.93 20.65
C GLN A 147 -0.67 -30.14 21.14
N ARG A 148 -0.14 -30.86 22.14
CA ARG A 148 -0.80 -32.05 22.72
C ARG A 148 -2.15 -31.73 23.35
N ASP A 149 -2.30 -30.52 23.90
CA ASP A 149 -3.55 -30.00 24.48
C ASP A 149 -4.56 -29.52 23.41
N GLY A 150 -4.24 -29.69 22.12
CA GLY A 150 -5.06 -29.25 20.99
C GLY A 150 -4.93 -27.76 20.65
N SER A 151 -4.19 -26.97 21.43
CA SER A 151 -3.94 -25.55 21.15
C SER A 151 -3.03 -25.38 19.93
N MET A 152 -3.23 -24.28 19.19
CA MET A 152 -2.32 -23.85 18.14
C MET A 152 -1.32 -22.86 18.72
N ARG A 153 -0.03 -23.05 18.42
CA ARG A 153 1.05 -22.13 18.80
C ARG A 153 1.91 -21.81 17.58
N LEU A 154 2.56 -20.64 17.61
CA LEU A 154 3.53 -20.26 16.60
C LEU A 154 4.74 -21.21 16.64
N ARG A 155 5.10 -21.78 15.50
CA ARG A 155 6.24 -22.70 15.36
C ARG A 155 7.55 -21.94 15.54
N SER A 156 8.46 -22.49 16.33
CA SER A 156 9.81 -21.94 16.48
C SER A 156 10.66 -22.12 15.21
N GLY A 157 11.50 -21.13 14.91
CA GLY A 157 12.47 -21.20 13.80
C GLY A 157 11.88 -21.10 12.40
N ILE A 158 10.60 -20.72 12.26
CA ILE A 158 9.99 -20.47 10.95
C ILE A 158 10.13 -19.00 10.53
N ASN A 159 10.30 -18.77 9.23
CA ASN A 159 10.39 -17.42 8.68
C ASN A 159 8.99 -16.80 8.52
N TYR A 160 8.83 -15.59 9.07
CA TYR A 160 7.63 -14.81 8.95
C TYR A 160 7.97 -13.32 8.83
N LYS A 161 7.01 -12.55 8.32
CA LYS A 161 7.02 -11.09 8.40
C LYS A 161 6.09 -10.65 9.52
N SER A 162 6.61 -9.88 10.48
CA SER A 162 5.78 -9.16 11.45
C SER A 162 5.16 -7.92 10.80
N ILE A 163 3.86 -7.74 11.00
CA ILE A 163 3.05 -6.63 10.48
C ILE A 163 2.08 -6.12 11.55
N THR A 164 1.60 -4.89 11.40
CA THR A 164 0.58 -4.34 12.30
C THR A 164 -0.78 -5.01 12.06
N ARG A 165 -1.70 -4.89 13.02
CA ARG A 165 -3.08 -5.38 12.85
C ARG A 165 -3.76 -4.71 11.67
N GLU A 166 -3.52 -3.43 11.48
CA GLU A 166 -4.03 -2.64 10.38
C GLU A 166 -3.55 -3.18 9.03
N GLN A 167 -2.27 -3.57 8.94
CA GLN A 167 -1.72 -4.20 7.75
C GLN A 167 -2.33 -5.59 7.51
N TRP A 168 -2.51 -6.39 8.57
CA TRP A 168 -3.17 -7.70 8.47
C TRP A 168 -4.60 -7.58 7.95
N THR A 169 -5.44 -6.77 8.60
CA THR A 169 -6.83 -6.55 8.20
C THR A 169 -6.92 -6.06 6.76
N TYR A 170 -6.01 -5.16 6.36
CA TYR A 170 -5.93 -4.69 4.98
C TYR A 170 -5.62 -5.82 3.99
N LEU A 171 -4.51 -6.55 4.18
CA LEU A 171 -4.13 -7.64 3.29
C LEU A 171 -5.20 -8.73 3.24
N HIS A 172 -5.76 -9.10 4.39
CA HIS A 172 -6.84 -10.09 4.49
C HIS A 172 -8.10 -9.63 3.73
N SER A 173 -8.45 -8.34 3.78
CA SER A 173 -9.61 -7.82 3.05
C SER A 173 -9.48 -7.89 1.51
N ILE A 174 -8.26 -7.87 0.97
CA ILE A 174 -8.02 -7.87 -0.49
C ILE A 174 -7.54 -9.22 -1.04
N TYR A 175 -6.96 -10.08 -0.20
CA TYR A 175 -6.46 -11.40 -0.60
C TYR A 175 -7.21 -12.57 0.06
N GLY A 176 -7.85 -12.35 1.21
CA GLY A 176 -8.45 -13.41 2.02
C GLY A 176 -7.43 -14.42 2.52
N GLY A 177 -7.87 -15.65 2.73
CA GLY A 177 -7.05 -16.74 3.25
C GLY A 177 -6.94 -16.71 4.78
N GLY A 178 -5.81 -17.20 5.30
CA GLY A 178 -5.57 -17.29 6.74
C GLY A 178 -4.66 -18.47 7.12
N PRO A 179 -4.72 -18.90 8.39
CA PRO A 179 -5.40 -18.26 9.53
C PRO A 179 -4.75 -16.93 9.97
N GLU A 180 -5.46 -16.12 10.76
CA GLU A 180 -4.85 -14.99 11.48
C GLU A 180 -3.91 -15.54 12.56
N VAL A 181 -2.68 -15.03 12.58
CA VAL A 181 -1.65 -15.46 13.54
C VAL A 181 -1.05 -14.23 14.21
N LEU A 182 -0.99 -14.25 15.53
CA LEU A 182 -0.35 -13.22 16.35
C LEU A 182 1.05 -13.65 16.75
N LEU A 183 1.95 -12.67 16.88
CA LEU A 183 3.32 -12.84 17.35
C LEU A 183 3.33 -13.09 18.86
N THR A 184 2.92 -14.29 19.25
CA THR A 184 2.96 -14.80 20.61
C THR A 184 3.44 -16.25 20.62
N TYR A 185 4.22 -16.60 21.63
CA TYR A 185 4.68 -17.98 21.87
C TYR A 185 3.70 -18.79 22.73
N ASP A 186 2.66 -18.12 23.25
CA ASP A 186 1.56 -18.77 23.95
C ASP A 186 0.54 -19.35 22.98
N LYS A 187 -0.55 -19.89 23.54
CA LYS A 187 -1.71 -20.33 22.76
C LYS A 187 -2.22 -19.16 21.91
N GLN A 188 -2.41 -19.41 20.63
CA GLN A 188 -3.05 -18.45 19.74
C GLN A 188 -4.49 -18.19 20.20
N PRO A 189 -4.89 -16.91 20.34
CA PRO A 189 -6.27 -16.57 20.68
C PRO A 189 -7.20 -16.99 19.53
N SER A 190 -8.44 -17.31 19.87
CA SER A 190 -9.46 -17.56 18.86
C SER A 190 -9.86 -16.26 18.15
N ALA A 191 -10.51 -16.37 16.99
CA ALA A 191 -11.04 -15.20 16.29
C ALA A 191 -12.03 -14.41 17.16
N GLU A 192 -12.80 -15.11 18.01
CA GLU A 192 -13.74 -14.50 18.95
C GLU A 192 -13.03 -13.72 20.06
N ASP A 193 -11.93 -14.26 20.60
CA ASP A 193 -11.11 -13.57 21.60
C ASP A 193 -10.53 -12.28 21.02
N ILE A 194 -9.98 -12.36 19.81
CA ILE A 194 -9.43 -11.20 19.09
C ILE A 194 -10.53 -10.16 18.84
N HIS A 195 -11.71 -10.58 18.37
CA HIS A 195 -12.83 -9.69 18.11
C HIS A 195 -13.26 -8.95 19.38
N THR A 196 -13.41 -9.68 20.48
CA THR A 196 -13.80 -9.14 21.79
C THR A 196 -12.81 -8.10 22.30
N ILE A 197 -11.50 -8.38 22.19
CA ILE A 197 -10.44 -7.44 22.61
C ILE A 197 -10.51 -6.14 21.78
N VAL A 198 -10.66 -6.28 20.46
CA VAL A 198 -10.72 -5.13 19.54
C VAL A 198 -11.96 -4.29 19.78
N GLN A 199 -13.12 -4.93 19.88
CA GLN A 199 -14.38 -4.24 20.14
C GLN A 199 -14.30 -3.42 21.43
N ARG A 200 -13.86 -4.05 22.53
CA ARG A 200 -13.73 -3.36 23.82
C ARG A 200 -12.77 -2.17 23.73
N PHE A 201 -11.66 -2.31 23.01
CA PHE A 201 -10.70 -1.22 22.83
C PHE A 201 -11.30 -0.07 22.01
N GLU A 202 -12.06 -0.37 20.96
CA GLU A 202 -12.72 0.65 20.14
C GLU A 202 -13.81 1.40 20.91
N GLU A 203 -14.57 0.71 21.77
CA GLU A 203 -15.55 1.32 22.67
C GLU A 203 -14.87 2.27 23.67
N GLN A 204 -13.73 1.86 24.24
CA GLN A 204 -12.94 2.71 25.16
C GLN A 204 -12.40 3.95 24.46
N LEU A 205 -11.86 3.81 23.25
CA LEU A 205 -11.41 4.95 22.45
C LEU A 205 -12.56 5.91 22.15
N ALA A 206 -13.71 5.40 21.71
CA ALA A 206 -14.88 6.22 21.42
C ALA A 206 -15.39 6.95 22.67
N ALA A 207 -15.39 6.30 23.84
CA ALA A 207 -15.75 6.92 25.10
C ALA A 207 -14.77 8.03 25.51
N ALA A 208 -13.46 7.80 25.35
CA ALA A 208 -12.43 8.79 25.64
C ALA A 208 -12.54 10.01 24.71
N GLU A 209 -12.80 9.79 23.42
CA GLU A 209 -13.02 10.87 22.44
C GLU A 209 -14.28 11.69 22.74
N ARG A 210 -15.35 11.06 23.24
CA ARG A 210 -16.56 11.78 23.68
C ARG A 210 -16.27 12.64 24.89
N LYS A 211 -15.60 12.08 25.91
CA LYS A 211 -15.22 12.81 27.13
C LYS A 211 -14.27 13.98 26.83
N ALA A 212 -13.35 13.82 25.88
CA ALA A 212 -12.46 14.90 25.45
C ALA A 212 -13.16 16.04 24.68
N LYS A 213 -14.38 15.81 24.18
CA LYS A 213 -15.20 16.80 23.46
C LYS A 213 -16.25 17.48 24.35
N GLU A 214 -16.40 17.05 25.61
CA GLU A 214 -17.28 17.75 26.55
C GLU A 214 -16.67 19.11 26.91
N PRO A 215 -17.44 20.22 26.84
CA PRO A 215 -16.93 21.52 27.23
C PRO A 215 -16.56 21.49 28.72
N VAL A 216 -15.36 21.98 29.04
CA VAL A 216 -14.96 22.23 30.43
C VAL A 216 -15.97 23.23 30.99
N VAL A 217 -16.84 22.78 31.88
CA VAL A 217 -17.72 23.67 32.65
C VAL A 217 -16.78 24.53 33.49
N GLU A 218 -16.67 25.82 33.16
CA GLU A 218 -16.02 26.79 34.03
C GLU A 218 -16.69 26.69 35.40
N LEU A 219 -15.91 26.28 36.41
CA LEU A 219 -16.32 26.37 37.80
C LEU A 219 -16.69 27.83 38.07
N PRO A 220 -17.86 28.13 38.68
CA PRO A 220 -18.16 29.49 39.06
C PRO A 220 -17.05 29.97 39.99
N SER A 221 -16.43 31.10 39.64
CA SER A 221 -15.56 31.84 40.53
C SER A 221 -16.31 32.05 41.84
N SER A 222 -15.78 31.47 42.93
CA SER A 222 -16.23 31.85 44.26
C SER A 222 -15.69 33.25 44.52
N ASP A 223 -16.44 34.25 44.08
CA ASP A 223 -16.30 35.61 44.59
C ASP A 223 -16.81 35.61 46.04
N ASN A 224 -15.99 35.12 46.96
CA ASN A 224 -16.06 35.53 48.34
C ASN A 224 -15.22 36.81 48.44
N GLU A 225 -15.86 37.95 48.15
CA GLU A 225 -15.43 39.23 48.70
C GLU A 225 -15.64 39.16 50.23
N GLU A 226 -14.65 38.62 50.94
CA GLU A 226 -14.48 38.96 52.34
C GLU A 226 -13.85 40.35 52.43
N ASP A 227 -14.66 41.24 52.95
CA ASP A 227 -14.45 42.62 53.38
C ASP A 227 -13.08 42.89 54.05
N ASP A 228 -12.06 43.18 53.24
CA ASP A 228 -10.73 43.61 53.68
C ASP A 228 -10.64 45.13 53.96
N SER A 229 -11.78 45.79 54.21
CA SER A 229 -11.83 47.23 54.52
C SER A 229 -11.51 47.59 55.97
N LYS A 230 -10.94 46.66 56.75
CA LYS A 230 -10.55 46.88 58.17
C LYS A 230 -9.08 46.70 58.54
N ILE A 231 -8.16 46.45 57.60
CA ILE A 231 -6.74 46.20 57.94
C ILE A 231 -5.76 47.25 57.36
N ILE A 232 -6.22 48.27 56.60
CA ILE A 232 -5.35 49.36 56.10
C ILE A 232 -5.64 50.70 56.82
N LYS A 233 -5.90 50.64 58.13
CA LYS A 233 -5.94 51.84 59.00
C LYS A 233 -5.08 51.74 60.25
N ALA A 234 -4.12 50.80 60.27
CA ALA A 234 -3.18 50.63 61.38
C ALA A 234 -1.70 50.74 61.00
N GLU A 235 -1.35 51.02 59.73
CA GLU A 235 0.06 51.07 59.30
C GLU A 235 0.49 52.40 58.62
N GLU A 236 -0.36 53.44 58.65
CA GLU A 236 0.03 54.81 58.21
C GLU A 236 0.24 55.80 59.37
N GLU A 237 0.24 55.33 60.62
CA GLU A 237 0.59 56.14 61.80
C GLU A 237 2.00 55.87 62.36
N ASP A 238 2.78 54.94 61.79
CA ASP A 238 4.14 54.60 62.27
C ASP A 238 5.28 54.95 61.29
N SER A 239 5.00 55.73 60.24
CA SER A 239 6.02 56.21 59.28
C SER A 239 6.20 57.74 59.29
N ARG A 240 5.69 58.44 60.32
CA ARG A 240 5.82 59.90 60.47
C ARG A 240 6.63 60.37 61.68
N ILE A 241 7.41 59.47 62.28
CA ILE A 241 8.37 59.80 63.34
C ILE A 241 9.67 59.04 63.06
N GLU A 242 10.44 59.44 62.05
CA GLU A 242 11.92 59.33 62.01
C GLU A 242 12.53 59.97 60.74
N GLU A 243 12.23 61.25 60.49
CA GLU A 243 13.11 62.11 59.69
C GLU A 243 13.35 63.42 60.44
N GLY A 244 14.39 63.44 61.27
CA GLY A 244 14.74 64.64 62.05
C GLY A 244 15.85 64.40 63.06
N LYS A 245 17.06 64.09 62.58
CA LYS A 245 18.42 64.17 63.19
C LYS A 245 19.32 63.30 62.28
N ASP A 246 20.28 63.82 61.52
CA ASP A 246 21.46 64.52 62.02
C ASP A 246 22.03 65.53 61.02
N THR A 247 22.23 66.73 61.53
CA THR A 247 23.24 67.71 61.09
C THR A 247 24.44 67.64 62.03
N LYS A 248 25.65 67.90 61.48
CA LYS A 248 26.99 68.02 62.11
C LYS A 248 27.75 66.69 62.29
N SER A 249 29.04 66.58 62.01
CA SER A 249 30.10 67.57 61.74
C SER A 249 31.32 66.83 61.19
N SER A 250 31.95 67.36 60.13
CA SER A 250 33.37 67.70 60.02
C SER A 250 33.78 67.99 58.58
#